data_AF-A0A453GKL6-F1
#
_entry.id   AF-A0A453GKL6-F1
#
_cell.length_a   1.000
_cell.length_b   1.000
_cell.length_c   1.000
_cell.angle_alpha   90.00
_cell.angle_beta   90.00
_cell.angle_gamma   90.00
#
_symmetry.space_group_name_H-M   'P 1'
#
loop_
_entity.id
_entity.type
_entity.pdbx_description
1 polymer ?
#
loop_
_entity_poly.entity_id
_entity_poly.type
_entity_poly.pdbx_seq_one_letter_code
_entity_poly.pdbx_strand_id
1 'polypeptide(L)'
;MLLGGAAREAAMLGFHIEPVFSYYAYHGPIFRAMVRLCHGKEDGISNYGFICHCKSCGQSQTFGFAELGQISCGCADRTDATSITVVGPLWTGPLHDRSSITEMLNLAVEWGWAHTSENGVTLEKLLGTMIEESDPRLPPGYIRLDEIASRAKVNSPPLGTLIHSLQKEGYAACRSHIGANAVKTNCPISSCIVVAREIRNLR
;
A
#
# COMPACT_ATOMS: atom_id res chain seq x y z
N MET A 1 8.57 3.88 -7.24
CA MET A 1 9.74 4.31 -8.06
C MET A 1 10.17 5.74 -7.75
N LEU A 2 9.29 6.75 -7.83
CA LEU A 2 9.63 8.16 -7.56
C LEU A 2 10.39 8.38 -6.23
N LEU A 3 9.81 7.94 -5.11
CA LEU A 3 10.45 8.04 -3.79
C LEU A 3 11.76 7.26 -3.70
N GLY A 4 11.87 6.12 -4.40
CA GLY A 4 13.12 5.35 -4.44
C GLY A 4 14.25 6.09 -5.13
N GLY A 5 13.95 6.79 -6.24
CA GLY A 5 14.91 7.68 -6.90
C GLY A 5 15.35 8.81 -5.97
N ALA A 6 14.40 9.51 -5.35
CA ALA A 6 14.70 10.58 -4.40
C ALA A 6 15.56 10.12 -3.21
N ALA A 7 15.24 8.94 -2.65
CA ALA A 7 16.00 8.35 -1.54
C ALA A 7 17.45 8.05 -1.95
N ARG A 8 17.64 7.48 -3.15
CA ARG A 8 18.97 7.18 -3.68
C ARG A 8 19.80 8.45 -3.86
N GLU A 9 19.23 9.50 -4.47
CA GLU A 9 19.95 10.77 -4.67
C GLU A 9 20.28 11.46 -3.35
N ALA A 10 19.35 11.47 -2.39
CA ALA A 10 19.59 12.02 -1.05
C ALA A 10 20.74 11.28 -0.33
N ALA A 11 20.77 9.95 -0.41
CA ALA A 11 21.80 9.12 0.20
C ALA A 11 23.21 9.43 -0.34
N MET A 12 23.33 9.67 -1.65
CA MET A 12 24.59 10.07 -2.30
C MET A 12 25.14 11.40 -1.77
N LEU A 13 24.26 12.27 -1.28
CA LEU A 13 24.58 13.58 -0.72
C LEU A 13 24.74 13.57 0.81
N GLY A 14 24.64 12.40 1.47
CA GLY A 14 24.75 12.28 2.92
C GLY A 14 23.46 12.64 3.69
N PHE A 15 22.32 12.59 3.01
CA PHE A 15 20.98 12.79 3.58
C PHE A 15 20.15 11.51 3.47
N HIS A 16 19.01 11.49 4.17
CA HIS A 16 17.93 10.54 3.92
C HIS A 16 16.60 11.30 3.76
N ILE A 17 15.59 10.61 3.24
CA ILE A 17 14.26 11.18 3.07
C ILE A 17 13.25 10.50 3.99
N GLU A 18 12.31 11.29 4.50
CA GLU A 18 11.10 10.79 5.14
C GLU A 18 9.90 11.23 4.28
N PRO A 19 9.18 10.31 3.63
CA PRO A 19 7.95 10.66 2.95
C PRO A 19 6.90 11.18 3.92
N VAL A 20 6.48 12.42 3.71
CA VAL A 20 5.41 13.06 4.48
C VAL A 20 4.06 12.74 3.84
N PHE A 21 4.02 12.76 2.51
CA PHE A 21 2.81 12.56 1.72
C PHE A 21 3.18 12.04 0.32
N SER A 22 2.39 11.11 -0.20
CA SER A 22 2.47 10.65 -1.59
C SER A 22 1.07 10.50 -2.17
N TYR A 23 0.83 11.06 -3.35
CA TYR A 23 -0.46 11.03 -4.01
C TYR A 23 -0.32 10.65 -5.48
N TYR A 24 -1.19 9.74 -5.90
CA TYR A 24 -1.37 9.35 -7.29
C TYR A 24 -2.73 9.84 -7.78
N ALA A 25 -2.74 10.67 -8.82
CA ALA A 25 -3.95 11.07 -9.52
C ALA A 25 -4.22 10.09 -10.68
N TYR A 26 -5.41 9.51 -10.73
CA TYR A 26 -5.77 8.53 -11.78
C TYR A 26 -5.94 9.17 -13.18
N HIS A 27 -6.43 10.42 -13.25
CA HIS A 27 -6.84 11.06 -14.51
C HIS A 27 -5.72 11.79 -15.26
N GLY A 28 -4.55 11.92 -14.66
CA GLY A 28 -3.30 12.29 -15.33
C GLY A 28 -2.19 11.60 -14.54
N PRO A 29 -1.24 10.86 -15.16
CA PRO A 29 -0.28 10.00 -14.49
C PRO A 29 0.76 10.81 -13.68
N ILE A 30 0.27 11.60 -12.75
CA ILE A 30 0.99 12.57 -11.95
C ILE A 30 1.14 11.93 -10.57
N PHE A 31 2.39 11.72 -10.21
CA PHE A 31 2.80 11.36 -8.87
C PHE A 31 3.25 12.63 -8.17
N ARG A 32 2.62 12.96 -7.04
CA ARG A 32 3.04 14.05 -6.17
C ARG A 32 3.60 13.44 -4.90
N ALA A 33 4.78 13.88 -4.48
CA ALA A 33 5.35 13.48 -3.21
C ALA A 33 5.87 14.71 -2.47
N MET A 34 5.63 14.75 -1.17
CA MET A 34 6.26 15.66 -0.24
C MET A 34 7.18 14.83 0.64
N VAL A 35 8.45 15.23 0.69
CA VAL A 35 9.48 14.54 1.46
C VAL A 35 10.17 15.53 2.38
N ARG A 36 10.48 15.10 3.58
CA ARG A 36 11.37 15.80 4.50
C ARG A 36 12.79 15.31 4.24
N LEU A 37 13.73 16.23 4.07
CA LEU A 37 15.15 15.91 3.92
C LEU A 37 15.81 15.98 5.29
N CYS A 38 16.38 14.87 5.73
CA CYS A 38 16.97 14.74 7.05
C CYS A 38 18.48 14.52 6.93
N HIS A 39 19.25 15.16 7.83
CA HIS A 39 20.69 15.00 7.88
C HIS A 39 21.08 13.64 8.44
N GLY A 40 22.19 13.11 7.94
CA GLY A 40 22.78 11.88 8.43
C GLY A 40 22.36 10.66 7.62
N LYS A 41 23.05 9.55 7.90
CA LYS A 41 22.75 8.24 7.35
C LYS A 41 21.81 7.57 8.33
N GLU A 42 20.51 7.65 8.10
CA GLU A 42 19.64 6.60 8.61
C GLU A 42 20.05 5.27 7.94
N ASP A 43 19.59 4.13 8.46
CA ASP A 43 19.70 2.83 7.78
C ASP A 43 18.79 2.81 6.54
N GLY A 44 18.89 3.81 5.65
CA GLY A 44 18.04 4.06 4.47
C GLY A 44 18.02 2.93 3.44
N ILE A 45 18.74 1.84 3.72
CA ILE A 45 18.66 0.54 3.05
C ILE A 45 17.37 -0.22 3.47
N SER A 46 16.89 -0.04 4.70
CA SER A 46 15.73 -0.76 5.25
C SER A 46 14.43 -0.49 4.48
N ASN A 47 14.23 0.76 4.05
CA ASN A 47 13.07 1.21 3.27
C ASN A 47 13.34 1.28 1.77
N TYR A 48 14.47 0.71 1.30
CA TYR A 48 14.85 0.69 -0.11
C TYR A 48 15.15 -0.74 -0.56
N GLY A 49 14.20 -1.33 -1.27
CA GLY A 49 14.24 -2.76 -1.58
C GLY A 49 13.38 -3.13 -2.78
N PHE A 50 12.95 -4.39 -2.80
CA PHE A 50 12.25 -5.00 -3.91
C PHE A 50 10.88 -5.48 -3.46
N ILE A 51 9.88 -5.38 -4.34
CA ILE A 51 8.58 -6.03 -4.15
C ILE A 51 8.51 -7.19 -5.13
N CYS A 52 8.24 -8.37 -4.61
CA CYS A 52 7.97 -9.56 -5.41
C CYS A 52 6.48 -9.85 -5.41
N HIS A 53 5.93 -10.21 -6.56
CA HIS A 53 4.54 -10.66 -6.70
C HIS A 53 4.51 -12.01 -7.40
N CYS A 54 3.87 -12.99 -6.77
CA CYS A 54 3.62 -14.30 -7.37
C CYS A 54 2.32 -14.26 -8.16
N LYS A 55 2.38 -14.39 -9.48
CA LYS A 55 1.21 -14.41 -10.38
C LYS A 55 0.31 -15.63 -10.14
N SER A 56 0.85 -16.74 -9.65
CA SER A 56 0.08 -17.96 -9.41
C SER A 56 -0.87 -17.83 -8.22
N CYS A 57 -0.37 -17.39 -7.04
CA CYS A 57 -1.19 -17.28 -5.84
C CYS A 57 -1.67 -15.85 -5.54
N GLY A 58 -1.04 -14.82 -6.11
CA GLY A 58 -1.29 -13.40 -5.84
C GLY A 58 -0.55 -12.84 -4.64
N GLN A 59 0.31 -13.62 -3.97
CA GLN A 59 1.04 -13.15 -2.80
C GLN A 59 2.10 -12.13 -3.21
N SER A 60 2.14 -11.01 -2.48
CA SER A 60 3.19 -10.00 -2.59
C SER A 60 4.05 -9.97 -1.33
N GLN A 61 5.35 -9.75 -1.48
CA GLN A 61 6.30 -9.69 -0.37
C GLN A 61 7.46 -8.73 -0.69
N THR A 62 7.99 -8.08 0.33
CA THR A 62 9.15 -7.19 0.23
C THR A 62 10.44 -7.93 0.56
N PHE A 63 11.53 -7.56 -0.12
CA PHE A 63 12.86 -8.12 0.10
C PHE A 63 13.92 -7.02 0.13
N GLY A 64 14.88 -7.13 1.06
CA GLY A 64 16.08 -6.33 1.06
C GLY A 64 17.13 -6.84 0.06
N PHE A 65 18.21 -6.08 -0.13
CA PHE A 65 19.30 -6.45 -1.03
C PHE A 65 19.97 -7.78 -0.64
N ALA A 66 20.13 -8.05 0.66
CA ALA A 66 20.75 -9.28 1.15
C ALA A 66 19.93 -10.55 0.86
N GLU A 67 18.62 -10.39 0.60
CA GLU A 67 17.67 -11.50 0.44
C GLU A 67 17.32 -11.77 -1.03
N LEU A 68 17.89 -11.01 -1.98
CA LEU A 68 17.61 -11.13 -3.42
C LEU A 68 17.77 -12.57 -3.96
N GLY A 69 18.78 -13.29 -3.50
CA GLY A 69 19.03 -14.69 -3.89
C GLY A 69 18.06 -15.70 -3.28
N GLN A 70 17.23 -15.29 -2.33
CA GLN A 70 16.30 -16.14 -1.57
C GLN A 70 14.84 -15.96 -2.02
N ILE A 71 14.59 -15.08 -3.00
CA ILE A 71 13.26 -14.79 -3.51
C ILE A 71 12.63 -16.09 -4.03
N SER A 72 11.57 -16.50 -3.35
CA SER A 72 10.80 -17.67 -3.71
C SER A 72 9.37 -17.52 -3.20
N CYS A 73 8.45 -18.28 -3.79
CA CYS A 73 7.09 -18.40 -3.29
C CYS A 73 6.85 -19.87 -2.92
N GLY A 74 6.33 -20.10 -1.71
CA GLY A 74 6.01 -21.43 -1.18
C GLY A 74 4.65 -21.97 -1.62
N CYS A 75 3.96 -21.34 -2.57
CA CYS A 75 2.65 -21.84 -3.02
C CYS A 75 2.79 -23.13 -3.83
N ALA A 76 1.86 -24.07 -3.64
CA ALA A 76 1.81 -25.34 -4.35
C ALA A 76 1.63 -25.17 -5.88
N ASP A 77 0.97 -24.10 -6.31
CA ASP A 77 0.67 -23.79 -7.72
C ASP A 77 1.85 -23.13 -8.47
N ARG A 78 3.09 -23.40 -8.05
CA ARG A 78 4.28 -22.89 -8.76
C ARG A 78 4.51 -23.71 -10.03
N THR A 79 3.75 -23.38 -11.08
CA THR A 79 3.84 -24.09 -12.36
C THR A 79 5.14 -23.80 -13.10
N ASP A 80 5.75 -22.61 -12.94
CA ASP A 80 7.01 -22.23 -13.59
C ASP A 80 7.83 -21.20 -12.79
N ALA A 81 9.15 -21.13 -13.01
CA ALA A 81 10.05 -20.11 -12.45
C ALA A 81 9.70 -18.67 -12.87
N THR A 82 8.94 -18.50 -13.97
CA THR A 82 8.46 -17.21 -14.49
C THR A 82 7.24 -16.66 -13.75
N SER A 83 6.71 -17.41 -12.78
CA SER A 83 5.52 -17.02 -12.00
C SER A 83 5.78 -15.87 -11.02
N ILE A 84 7.05 -15.57 -10.68
CA ILE A 84 7.41 -14.49 -9.78
C ILE A 84 7.89 -13.28 -10.58
N THR A 85 7.31 -12.12 -10.31
CA THR A 85 7.77 -10.83 -10.85
C THR A 85 8.40 -10.03 -9.73
N VAL A 86 9.62 -9.55 -9.97
CA VAL A 86 10.39 -8.72 -9.03
C VAL A 86 10.44 -7.30 -9.56
N VAL A 87 10.10 -6.32 -8.72
CA VAL A 87 10.10 -4.90 -9.06
C VAL A 87 10.96 -4.15 -8.04
N GLY A 88 11.94 -3.40 -8.53
CA GLY A 88 12.81 -2.58 -7.68
C GLY A 88 14.18 -2.30 -8.32
N PRO A 89 15.09 -1.67 -7.57
CA PRO A 89 14.88 -1.21 -6.20
C PRO A 89 13.93 0.01 -6.14
N LEU A 90 13.15 0.11 -5.07
CA LEU A 90 12.16 1.16 -4.84
C LEU A 90 11.94 1.39 -3.34
N TRP A 91 11.21 2.45 -3.01
CA TRP A 91 10.81 2.73 -1.64
C TRP A 91 9.77 1.71 -1.14
N THR A 92 10.11 0.96 -0.08
CA THR A 92 9.27 -0.06 0.57
C THR A 92 8.76 0.38 1.94
N GLY A 93 9.13 1.57 2.41
CA GLY A 93 8.69 2.12 3.70
C GLY A 93 7.33 2.83 3.64
N PRO A 94 6.95 3.53 4.73
CA PRO A 94 5.74 4.33 4.80
C PRO A 94 5.68 5.41 3.71
N LEU A 95 4.47 5.70 3.21
CA LEU A 95 4.23 6.74 2.18
C LEU A 95 3.75 8.07 2.78
N HIS A 96 3.36 8.03 4.05
CA HIS A 96 2.68 9.10 4.75
C HIS A 96 3.19 9.17 6.18
N ASP A 97 3.37 10.39 6.68
CA ASP A 97 3.51 10.65 8.10
C ASP A 97 2.13 10.99 8.69
N ARG A 98 1.63 10.13 9.58
CA ARG A 98 0.29 10.26 10.18
C ARG A 98 0.08 11.64 10.82
N SER A 99 1.08 12.15 11.54
CA SER A 99 0.97 13.43 12.24
C SER A 99 0.80 14.59 11.26
N SER A 100 1.63 14.62 10.21
CA SER A 100 1.57 15.64 9.16
C SER A 100 0.27 15.56 8.36
N ILE A 101 -0.22 14.37 7.99
CA ILE A 101 -1.49 14.25 7.25
C ILE A 101 -2.68 14.69 8.12
N THR A 102 -2.66 14.38 9.42
CA THR A 102 -3.70 14.81 10.35
C THR A 102 -3.73 16.33 10.44
N GLU A 103 -2.56 16.97 10.51
CA GLU A 103 -2.48 18.44 10.51
C GLU A 103 -2.93 19.06 9.18
N MET A 104 -2.58 18.43 8.05
CA MET A 104 -3.09 18.85 6.74
C MET A 104 -4.62 18.78 6.68
N LEU A 105 -5.25 17.79 7.31
CA LEU A 105 -6.70 17.68 7.40
C LEU A 105 -7.31 18.78 8.27
N ASN A 106 -6.71 19.07 9.42
CA ASN A 106 -7.16 20.17 10.30
C ASN A 106 -7.13 21.51 9.56
N LEU A 107 -6.01 21.84 8.91
CA LEU A 107 -5.86 23.06 8.11
C LEU A 107 -6.87 23.11 6.95
N ALA A 108 -7.13 21.98 6.29
CA ALA A 108 -8.13 21.91 5.22
C ALA A 108 -9.56 22.21 5.75
N VAL A 109 -9.88 21.81 6.98
CA VAL A 109 -11.16 22.17 7.62
C VAL A 109 -11.20 23.66 7.94
N GLU A 110 -10.15 24.19 8.58
CA GLU A 110 -10.05 25.61 8.95
C GLU A 110 -10.16 26.55 7.75
N TRP A 111 -9.55 26.18 6.62
CA TRP A 111 -9.58 26.95 5.38
C TRP A 111 -10.85 26.70 4.55
N GLY A 112 -11.74 25.81 4.99
CA GLY A 112 -12.98 25.49 4.28
C GLY A 112 -12.80 24.64 3.01
N TRP A 113 -11.67 23.95 2.87
CA TRP A 113 -11.35 23.07 1.72
C TRP A 113 -11.75 21.61 1.93
N ALA A 114 -12.12 21.22 3.15
CA ALA A 114 -12.45 19.82 3.47
C ALA A 114 -13.53 19.22 2.57
N HIS A 115 -14.52 20.03 2.17
CA HIS A 115 -15.64 19.62 1.32
C HIS A 115 -15.36 19.80 -0.19
N THR A 116 -14.17 20.29 -0.57
CA THR A 116 -13.75 20.31 -1.97
C THR A 116 -13.72 18.89 -2.50
N SER A 117 -14.45 18.64 -3.57
CA SER A 117 -14.61 17.33 -4.18
C SER A 117 -14.02 17.33 -5.58
N GLU A 118 -13.15 16.36 -5.84
CA GLU A 118 -12.64 16.06 -7.17
C GLU A 118 -12.93 14.58 -7.45
N ASN A 119 -13.52 14.27 -8.62
CA ASN A 119 -13.87 12.90 -9.02
C ASN A 119 -14.74 12.13 -8.00
N GLY A 120 -15.61 12.84 -7.29
CA GLY A 120 -16.54 12.26 -6.30
C GLY A 120 -15.92 11.91 -4.95
N VAL A 121 -14.66 12.28 -4.71
CA VAL A 121 -13.97 12.10 -3.42
C VAL A 121 -13.69 13.49 -2.84
N THR A 122 -14.14 13.72 -1.60
CA THR A 122 -13.83 14.95 -0.86
C THR A 122 -12.40 14.91 -0.34
N LEU A 123 -11.78 16.08 -0.20
CA LEU A 123 -10.44 16.21 0.39
C LEU A 123 -10.37 15.56 1.78
N GLU A 124 -11.43 15.75 2.59
CA GLU A 124 -11.58 15.09 3.89
C GLU A 124 -11.49 13.56 3.79
N LYS A 125 -12.23 12.94 2.85
CA LYS A 125 -12.21 11.47 2.66
C LYS A 125 -10.86 10.99 2.16
N LEU A 126 -10.21 11.76 1.28
CA LEU A 126 -8.89 11.43 0.75
C LEU A 126 -7.84 11.43 1.87
N LEU A 127 -7.76 12.52 2.64
CA LEU A 127 -6.82 12.63 3.75
C LEU A 127 -7.13 11.62 4.86
N GLY A 128 -8.41 11.38 5.17
CA GLY A 128 -8.83 10.32 6.08
C GLY A 128 -8.34 8.93 5.65
N THR A 129 -8.44 8.61 4.36
CA THR A 129 -7.90 7.35 3.81
C THR A 129 -6.37 7.29 3.96
N MET A 130 -5.65 8.38 3.69
CA MET A 130 -4.19 8.42 3.84
C MET A 130 -3.74 8.29 5.31
N ILE A 131 -4.52 8.82 6.25
CA ILE A 131 -4.29 8.64 7.70
C ILE A 131 -4.42 7.16 8.07
N GLU A 132 -5.43 6.46 7.55
CA GLU A 132 -5.56 5.00 7.75
C GLU A 132 -4.38 4.23 7.11
N GLU A 133 -3.98 4.59 5.89
CA GLU A 133 -2.85 3.99 5.17
C GLU A 133 -1.48 4.20 5.84
N SER A 134 -1.41 5.13 6.79
CA SER A 134 -0.24 5.43 7.62
C SER A 134 -0.05 4.45 8.79
N ASP A 135 -0.90 3.43 8.95
CA ASP A 135 -0.70 2.39 9.98
C ASP A 135 0.62 1.62 9.73
N PRO A 136 1.56 1.58 10.69
CA PRO A 136 2.87 0.95 10.52
C PRO A 136 2.81 -0.57 10.31
N ARG A 137 1.68 -1.21 10.62
CA ARG A 137 1.48 -2.65 10.38
C ARG A 137 1.20 -2.95 8.91
N LEU A 138 0.84 -1.96 8.10
CA LEU A 138 0.48 -2.15 6.70
C LEU A 138 1.72 -2.24 5.81
N PRO A 139 1.88 -3.32 5.03
CA PRO A 139 2.98 -3.44 4.09
C PRO A 139 2.80 -2.48 2.89
N PRO A 140 3.86 -2.23 2.10
CA PRO A 140 3.72 -1.49 0.85
C PRO A 140 2.88 -2.28 -0.17
N GLY A 141 2.23 -1.54 -1.06
CA GLY A 141 1.33 -2.10 -2.08
C GLY A 141 -0.13 -2.17 -1.63
N TYR A 142 -0.94 -2.81 -2.45
CA TYR A 142 -2.37 -3.03 -2.23
C TYR A 142 -2.80 -4.29 -2.98
N ILE A 143 -3.95 -4.83 -2.61
CA ILE A 143 -4.60 -5.94 -3.30
C ILE A 143 -5.90 -5.41 -3.88
N ARG A 144 -6.19 -5.73 -5.13
CA ARG A 144 -7.48 -5.35 -5.72
C ARG A 144 -8.56 -6.33 -5.28
N LEU A 145 -9.75 -5.81 -5.01
CA LEU A 145 -10.89 -6.60 -4.56
C LEU A 145 -11.35 -7.64 -5.60
N ASP A 146 -11.28 -7.30 -6.89
CA ASP A 146 -11.57 -8.21 -8.00
C ASP A 146 -10.57 -9.38 -8.06
N GLU A 147 -9.31 -9.13 -7.72
CA GLU A 147 -8.29 -10.18 -7.60
C GLU A 147 -8.64 -11.20 -6.51
N ILE A 148 -9.04 -10.70 -5.33
CA ILE A 148 -9.46 -11.54 -4.19
C ILE A 148 -10.70 -12.34 -4.56
N ALA A 149 -11.73 -11.69 -5.12
CA ALA A 149 -12.98 -12.32 -5.49
C ALA A 149 -12.78 -13.40 -6.57
N SER A 150 -11.97 -13.11 -7.59
CA SER A 150 -11.63 -14.04 -8.66
C SER A 150 -10.93 -15.29 -8.11
N ARG A 151 -9.95 -15.14 -7.22
CA ARG A 151 -9.22 -16.27 -6.61
C ARG A 151 -10.11 -17.05 -5.65
N ALA A 152 -10.99 -16.37 -4.92
CA ALA A 152 -11.96 -16.98 -4.05
C ALA A 152 -13.08 -17.73 -4.79
N LYS A 153 -13.28 -17.47 -6.09
CA LYS A 153 -14.40 -17.95 -6.93
C LYS A 153 -15.75 -17.54 -6.34
N VAL A 154 -15.84 -16.28 -5.91
CA VAL A 154 -17.05 -15.67 -5.33
C VAL A 154 -17.38 -14.35 -6.02
N ASN A 155 -18.62 -13.91 -5.89
CA ASN A 155 -18.98 -12.54 -6.26
C ASN A 155 -18.26 -11.54 -5.34
N SER A 156 -17.88 -10.39 -5.89
CA SER A 156 -17.16 -9.36 -5.15
C SER A 156 -17.97 -8.88 -3.94
N PRO A 157 -17.50 -9.11 -2.69
CA PRO A 157 -18.18 -8.58 -1.51
C PRO A 157 -17.99 -7.06 -1.45
N PRO A 158 -18.87 -6.30 -0.75
CA PRO A 158 -18.63 -4.87 -0.55
C PRO A 158 -17.29 -4.66 0.17
N LEU A 159 -16.47 -3.75 -0.35
CA LEU A 159 -15.10 -3.51 0.16
C LEU A 159 -15.08 -3.23 1.67
N GLY A 160 -16.05 -2.45 2.17
CA GLY A 160 -16.18 -2.15 3.60
C GLY A 160 -16.45 -3.40 4.46
N THR A 161 -17.25 -4.35 3.96
CA THR A 161 -17.52 -5.61 4.65
C THR A 161 -16.25 -6.46 4.74
N LEU A 162 -15.48 -6.56 3.64
CA LEU A 162 -14.21 -7.29 3.63
C LEU A 162 -13.21 -6.67 4.62
N ILE A 163 -13.04 -5.35 4.59
CA ILE A 163 -12.13 -4.64 5.50
C ILE A 163 -12.55 -4.88 6.97
N HIS A 164 -13.83 -4.76 7.28
CA HIS A 164 -14.33 -4.98 8.64
C HIS A 164 -14.09 -6.41 9.11
N SER A 165 -14.34 -7.41 8.24
CA SER A 165 -14.05 -8.81 8.57
C SER A 165 -12.55 -9.04 8.80
N LEU A 166 -11.67 -8.48 7.98
CA LEU A 166 -10.22 -8.57 8.17
C LEU A 166 -9.77 -7.95 9.50
N GLN A 167 -10.33 -6.79 9.85
CA GLN A 167 -10.06 -6.12 11.13
C GLN A 167 -10.54 -6.95 12.33
N LYS A 168 -11.70 -7.61 12.21
CA LYS A 168 -12.24 -8.51 13.25
C LYS A 168 -11.34 -9.72 13.49
N GLU A 169 -10.69 -10.23 12.45
CA GLU A 169 -9.68 -11.30 12.51
C GLU A 169 -8.31 -10.80 13.03
N GLY A 170 -8.18 -9.52 13.37
CA GLY A 170 -6.97 -8.93 13.96
C GLY A 170 -5.95 -8.39 12.96
N TYR A 171 -6.25 -8.42 11.65
CA TYR A 171 -5.38 -7.85 10.64
C TYR A 171 -5.54 -6.33 10.56
N ALA A 172 -4.46 -5.64 10.18
CA ALA A 172 -4.56 -4.25 9.74
C ALA A 172 -5.13 -4.26 8.33
N ALA A 173 -6.23 -3.53 8.11
CA ALA A 173 -6.83 -3.38 6.79
C ALA A 173 -7.48 -2.00 6.65
N CYS A 174 -7.27 -1.36 5.51
CA CYS A 174 -7.90 -0.09 5.15
C CYS A 174 -8.14 -0.01 3.63
N ARG A 175 -8.88 1.02 3.22
CA ARG A 175 -8.96 1.39 1.79
C ARG A 175 -7.62 1.96 1.35
N SER A 176 -7.35 1.92 0.04
CA SER A 176 -6.19 2.61 -0.52
C SER A 176 -6.58 3.82 -1.36
N HIS A 177 -5.85 4.93 -1.22
CA HIS A 177 -6.07 6.11 -2.06
C HIS A 177 -5.79 5.85 -3.55
N ILE A 178 -5.08 4.76 -3.88
CA ILE A 178 -4.72 4.40 -5.26
C ILE A 178 -5.96 4.01 -6.09
N GLY A 179 -7.03 3.52 -5.47
CA GLY A 179 -8.25 3.17 -6.20
C GLY A 179 -9.41 2.71 -5.33
N ALA A 180 -10.62 2.94 -5.83
CA ALA A 180 -11.87 2.66 -5.09
C ALA A 180 -12.06 1.18 -4.69
N ASN A 181 -11.46 0.25 -5.44
CA ASN A 181 -11.53 -1.20 -5.23
C ASN A 181 -10.20 -1.80 -4.71
N ALA A 182 -9.35 -0.98 -4.09
CA ALA A 182 -8.08 -1.42 -3.52
C ALA A 182 -8.16 -1.52 -1.99
N VAL A 183 -7.69 -2.65 -1.45
CA VAL A 183 -7.48 -2.87 -0.02
C VAL A 183 -5.99 -2.92 0.28
N LYS A 184 -5.58 -2.22 1.33
CA LYS A 184 -4.23 -2.35 1.89
C LYS A 184 -4.35 -3.16 3.17
N THR A 185 -3.60 -4.25 3.29
CA THR A 185 -3.66 -5.13 4.46
C THR A 185 -2.37 -5.90 4.66
N ASN A 186 -2.08 -6.27 5.92
CA ASN A 186 -1.02 -7.23 6.26
C ASN A 186 -1.52 -8.69 6.21
N CYS A 187 -2.78 -8.91 5.87
CA CYS A 187 -3.36 -10.24 5.71
C CYS A 187 -2.81 -10.91 4.42
N PRO A 188 -2.25 -12.13 4.50
CA PRO A 188 -1.85 -12.89 3.33
C PRO A 188 -3.02 -13.10 2.36
N ILE A 189 -2.73 -13.22 1.05
CA ILE A 189 -3.78 -13.38 0.04
C ILE A 189 -4.62 -14.65 0.28
N SER A 190 -4.00 -15.72 0.78
CA SER A 190 -4.67 -16.97 1.14
C SER A 190 -5.74 -16.76 2.21
N SER A 191 -5.42 -16.01 3.25
CA SER A 191 -6.35 -15.66 4.33
C SER A 191 -7.44 -14.69 3.84
N CYS A 192 -7.10 -13.71 2.99
CA CYS A 192 -8.09 -12.84 2.33
C CYS A 192 -9.13 -13.65 1.54
N ILE A 193 -8.70 -14.71 0.84
CA ILE A 193 -9.58 -15.60 0.07
C ILE A 193 -10.55 -16.35 0.99
N VAL A 194 -10.08 -16.83 2.15
CA VAL A 194 -10.93 -17.52 3.13
C VAL A 194 -12.01 -16.58 3.67
N VAL A 195 -11.62 -15.39 4.13
CA VAL A 195 -12.56 -14.37 4.63
C VAL A 195 -13.60 -13.99 3.57
N ALA A 196 -13.19 -13.83 2.30
CA ALA A 196 -14.11 -13.53 1.22
C ALA A 196 -15.15 -14.65 0.98
N ARG A 197 -14.77 -15.92 1.17
CA ARG A 197 -15.70 -17.06 1.07
C ARG A 197 -16.67 -17.11 2.26
N GLU A 198 -16.21 -16.79 3.46
CA GLU A 198 -17.06 -16.75 4.66
C GLU A 198 -18.13 -15.66 4.56
N ILE A 199 -17.78 -14.47 4.06
CA ILE A 199 -18.75 -13.38 3.83
C ILE A 199 -19.86 -13.81 2.88
N ARG A 200 -19.55 -14.65 1.87
CA ARG A 200 -20.56 -15.20 0.96
C ARG A 200 -21.50 -16.16 1.70
N ASN A 201 -20.99 -17.01 2.58
CA ASN A 201 -21.79 -18.00 3.29
C ASN A 201 -22.71 -17.39 4.37
N LEU A 202 -22.46 -16.14 4.77
CA LEU A 202 -23.31 -15.37 5.68
C LEU A 202 -24.48 -14.67 4.98
N ARG A 203 -24.56 -14.72 3.64
CA ARG A 203 -25.65 -14.17 2.82
C ARG A 203 -26.55 -15.28 2.30
#